data_AF-A0A645HH21-F1
#
_entry.id   AF-A0A645HH21-F1
#
_cell.length_a   1.000
_cell.length_b   1.000
_cell.length_c   1.000
_cell.angle_alpha   90.00
_cell.angle_beta   90.00
_cell.angle_gamma   90.00
#
_symmetry.space_group_name_H-M   'P 1'
#
loop_
_entity.id
_entity.type
_entity.pdbx_description
1 polymer ?
#
loop_
_entity_poly.entity_id
_entity_poly.type
_entity_poly.pdbx_seq_one_letter_code
_entity_poly.pdbx_strand_id
1 'polypeptide(L)'
;MLHNFRKSLQHEREQTLKADRFYIDVLHASFIKRFNTDSEEDMCMQRQDVDVLITVNGTTFKVSEKFRDVDYGDLYIEIYSKYPDTLGWMHTGSPNAILYFTPRSVYWITHSSLKNFCINELFNAIPTQWLAELYENKKTIQHKKITIKDSIVDLHLIQSHNKDGASWETIGVSVAFDVLKNFGVKFRKIDVV
;
A
#
# COMPACT_ATOMS: atom_id res chain seq x y z
N MET A 1 -15.28 7.06 -9.89
CA MET A 1 -16.26 6.14 -9.26
C MET A 1 -16.23 6.41 -7.76
N LEU A 2 -17.38 6.58 -7.08
CA LEU A 2 -17.41 6.80 -5.63
C LEU A 2 -17.10 5.50 -4.89
N HIS A 3 -16.06 5.48 -4.06
CA HIS A 3 -15.77 4.35 -3.18
C HIS A 3 -16.81 4.30 -2.04
N ASN A 4 -17.55 3.18 -1.95
CA ASN A 4 -18.54 2.95 -0.89
C ASN A 4 -17.88 2.18 0.26
N PHE A 5 -17.62 2.88 1.36
CA PHE A 5 -16.93 2.38 2.54
C PHE A 5 -17.49 1.05 3.09
N ARG A 6 -18.82 0.89 3.12
CA ARG A 6 -19.45 -0.35 3.64
C ARG A 6 -19.19 -1.58 2.76
N LYS A 7 -19.13 -1.41 1.44
CA LYS A 7 -18.78 -2.51 0.52
C LYS A 7 -17.30 -2.88 0.63
N SER A 8 -16.43 -1.88 0.84
CA SER A 8 -15.01 -2.12 1.12
C SER A 8 -14.81 -2.96 2.37
N LEU A 9 -15.57 -2.71 3.43
CA LEU A 9 -15.43 -3.41 4.72
C LEU A 9 -15.80 -4.91 4.66
N GLN A 10 -16.81 -5.28 3.85
CA GLN A 10 -17.14 -6.69 3.64
C GLN A 10 -16.09 -7.39 2.79
N HIS A 11 -15.63 -6.73 1.72
CA HIS A 11 -14.56 -7.25 0.87
C HIS A 11 -13.26 -7.45 1.65
N GLU A 12 -12.90 -6.50 2.52
CA GLU A 12 -11.74 -6.57 3.40
C GLU A 12 -11.77 -7.82 4.28
N ARG A 13 -12.92 -8.16 4.89
CA ARG A 13 -13.07 -9.39 5.70
C ARG A 13 -12.83 -10.67 4.88
N GLU A 14 -13.28 -10.73 3.64
CA GLU A 14 -13.02 -11.89 2.77
C GLU A 14 -11.54 -12.00 2.42
N GLN A 15 -10.87 -10.87 2.21
CA GLN A 15 -9.44 -10.81 1.95
C GLN A 15 -8.61 -11.20 3.19
N THR A 16 -9.04 -10.78 4.38
CA THR A 16 -8.45 -11.17 5.67
C THR A 16 -8.36 -12.70 5.81
N LEU A 17 -9.44 -13.42 5.49
CA LEU A 17 -9.47 -14.88 5.55
C LEU A 17 -8.52 -15.53 4.54
N LYS A 18 -8.38 -14.96 3.35
CA LYS A 18 -7.42 -15.43 2.34
C LYS A 18 -5.99 -15.18 2.79
N ALA A 19 -5.72 -14.02 3.38
CA ALA A 19 -4.40 -13.68 3.93
C ALA A 19 -4.01 -14.63 5.06
N ASP A 20 -4.92 -14.97 5.97
CA ASP A 20 -4.66 -15.95 7.04
C ASP A 20 -4.28 -17.32 6.49
N ARG A 21 -5.01 -17.82 5.48
CA ARG A 21 -4.64 -19.08 4.81
C ARG A 21 -3.27 -18.99 4.18
N PHE A 22 -2.97 -17.90 3.49
CA PHE A 22 -1.64 -17.69 2.92
C PHE A 22 -0.54 -17.73 3.99
N TYR A 23 -0.76 -17.10 5.14
CA TYR A 23 0.20 -17.12 6.25
C TYR A 23 0.41 -18.51 6.82
N ILE A 24 -0.65 -19.29 6.99
CA ILE A 24 -0.57 -20.66 7.54
C ILE A 24 0.02 -21.62 6.51
N ASP A 25 -0.55 -21.65 5.31
CA ASP A 25 -0.32 -22.71 4.33
C ASP A 25 0.96 -22.48 3.51
N VAL A 26 1.30 -21.21 3.23
CA VAL A 26 2.43 -20.85 2.37
C VAL A 26 3.64 -20.34 3.17
N LEU A 27 3.40 -19.51 4.19
CA LEU A 27 4.48 -19.01 5.03
C LEU A 27 4.78 -19.88 6.25
N HIS A 28 3.90 -20.84 6.57
CA HIS A 28 4.00 -21.67 7.77
C HIS A 28 4.11 -20.84 9.05
N ALA A 29 3.31 -19.77 9.14
CA ALA A 29 3.27 -18.91 10.30
C ALA A 29 2.78 -19.70 11.52
N SER A 30 3.55 -19.67 12.61
CA SER A 30 3.19 -20.36 13.87
C SER A 30 2.28 -19.53 14.77
N PHE A 31 2.15 -18.24 14.48
CA PHE A 31 1.32 -17.29 15.23
C PHE A 31 0.82 -16.20 14.30
N ILE A 32 -0.44 -15.80 14.49
CA ILE A 32 -1.11 -14.70 13.78
C ILE A 32 -1.93 -13.91 14.81
N LYS A 33 -1.69 -12.60 14.94
CA LYS A 33 -2.51 -11.67 15.73
C LYS A 33 -2.93 -10.50 14.84
N ARG A 34 -4.23 -10.38 14.59
CA ARG A 34 -4.83 -9.27 13.84
C ARG A 34 -5.18 -8.11 14.78
N PHE A 35 -5.10 -6.90 14.25
CA PHE A 35 -5.48 -5.68 14.96
C PHE A 35 -6.73 -5.08 14.34
N ASN A 36 -7.69 -4.72 15.18
CA ASN A 36 -8.95 -4.10 14.75
C ASN A 36 -9.21 -2.77 15.49
N THR A 37 -10.45 -2.27 15.43
CA THR A 37 -10.83 -1.02 16.10
C THR A 37 -11.47 -1.22 17.47
N ASP A 38 -11.44 -2.44 18.01
CA ASP A 38 -12.20 -2.80 19.22
C ASP A 38 -11.45 -2.49 20.52
N SER A 39 -10.14 -2.20 20.45
CA SER A 39 -9.32 -1.85 21.61
C SER A 39 -8.33 -0.72 21.32
N GLU A 40 -7.94 0.03 22.36
CA GLU A 40 -6.93 1.10 22.24
C GLU A 40 -5.56 0.57 21.79
N GLU A 41 -5.19 -0.63 22.23
CA GLU A 41 -3.93 -1.28 21.82
C GLU A 41 -3.92 -1.58 20.33
N ASP A 42 -5.02 -2.12 19.80
CA ASP A 42 -5.14 -2.43 18.38
C ASP A 42 -5.17 -1.14 17.54
N MET A 43 -5.87 -0.12 18.01
CA MET A 43 -5.86 1.20 17.37
C MET A 43 -4.45 1.83 17.35
N CYS A 44 -3.63 1.59 18.38
CA CYS A 44 -2.24 2.05 18.41
C CYS A 44 -1.40 1.40 17.30
N MET A 45 -1.66 0.12 17.01
CA MET A 45 -0.99 -0.61 15.93
C MET A 45 -1.51 -0.18 14.55
N GLN A 46 -2.82 0.00 14.39
CA GLN A 46 -3.40 0.49 13.14
C GLN A 46 -2.91 1.90 12.77
N ARG A 47 -2.72 2.79 13.74
CA ARG A 47 -2.11 4.13 13.50
C ARG A 47 -0.68 4.06 12.96
N GLN A 48 0.00 2.93 13.15
CA GLN A 48 1.33 2.65 12.62
C GLN A 48 1.27 1.83 11.31
N ASP A 49 0.10 1.74 10.67
CA ASP A 49 -0.15 0.94 9.47
C ASP A 49 0.25 -0.53 9.67
N VAL A 50 -0.07 -1.10 10.85
CA VAL A 50 0.14 -2.52 11.16
C VAL A 50 -1.20 -3.20 11.32
N ASP A 51 -1.51 -4.09 10.38
CA ASP A 51 -2.77 -4.84 10.31
C ASP A 51 -2.64 -6.17 11.08
N VAL A 52 -1.46 -6.78 11.06
CA VAL A 52 -1.23 -8.11 11.63
C VAL A 52 0.20 -8.31 12.13
N LEU A 53 0.35 -9.09 13.21
CA LEU A 53 1.61 -9.73 13.58
C LEU A 53 1.60 -11.17 13.10
N ILE A 54 2.66 -11.58 12.40
CA ILE A 54 2.89 -12.98 12.04
C ILE A 54 4.24 -13.46 12.54
N THR A 55 4.32 -14.69 13.05
CA THR A 55 5.60 -15.33 13.40
C THR A 55 5.97 -16.39 12.38
N VAL A 56 7.07 -16.17 11.65
CA VAL A 56 7.60 -17.09 10.64
C VAL A 56 9.02 -17.47 11.05
N ASN A 57 9.32 -18.77 11.10
CA ASN A 57 10.62 -19.30 11.52
C ASN A 57 11.14 -18.69 12.84
N GLY A 58 10.25 -18.54 13.83
CA GLY A 58 10.58 -17.98 15.14
C GLY A 58 10.76 -16.46 15.18
N THR A 59 10.62 -15.75 14.05
CA THR A 59 10.71 -14.29 13.99
C THR A 59 9.32 -13.67 13.81
N THR A 60 8.95 -12.72 14.67
CA THR A 60 7.69 -11.98 14.57
C THR A 60 7.85 -10.73 13.72
N PHE A 61 6.97 -10.56 12.74
CA PHE A 61 6.91 -9.43 11.84
C PHE A 61 5.62 -8.63 12.05
N LYS A 62 5.75 -7.31 12.15
CA LYS A 62 4.67 -6.34 11.94
C LYS A 62 4.41 -6.23 10.44
N VAL A 63 3.18 -6.50 10.02
CA VAL A 63 2.80 -6.52 8.62
C VAL A 63 1.72 -5.49 8.35
N SER A 64 1.90 -4.76 7.26
CA SER A 64 0.85 -3.98 6.60
C SER A 64 0.33 -4.78 5.42
N GLU A 65 -0.97 -5.05 5.40
CA GLU A 65 -1.66 -5.75 4.34
C GLU A 65 -2.22 -4.75 3.34
N LYS A 66 -2.03 -5.03 2.05
CA LYS A 66 -2.55 -4.20 0.97
C LYS A 66 -3.09 -5.14 -0.11
N PHE A 67 -4.36 -4.95 -0.50
CA PHE A 67 -5.06 -5.86 -1.39
C PHE A 67 -5.38 -5.18 -2.73
N ARG A 68 -5.17 -5.88 -3.84
CA ARG A 68 -5.47 -5.42 -5.20
C ARG A 68 -6.32 -6.48 -5.91
N ASP A 69 -7.43 -6.06 -6.48
CA ASP A 69 -8.36 -6.96 -7.22
C ASP A 69 -7.84 -7.38 -8.60
N VAL A 70 -6.88 -6.63 -9.14
CA VAL A 70 -6.30 -6.85 -10.46
C VAL A 70 -4.79 -6.76 -10.35
N ASP A 71 -4.09 -7.69 -10.99
CA ASP A 71 -2.64 -7.65 -11.10
C ASP A 71 -2.24 -6.74 -12.27
N TYR A 72 -1.73 -5.55 -11.94
CA TYR A 72 -1.21 -4.58 -12.91
C TYR A 72 0.32 -4.66 -13.06
N GLY A 73 1.00 -5.56 -12.34
CA GLY A 73 2.46 -5.58 -12.27
C GLY A 73 3.06 -4.36 -11.58
N ASP A 74 2.27 -3.64 -10.78
CA ASP A 74 2.65 -2.44 -10.05
C ASP A 74 2.31 -2.50 -8.55
N LEU A 75 2.92 -1.59 -7.81
CA LEU A 75 2.57 -1.29 -6.42
C LEU A 75 1.93 0.09 -6.37
N TYR A 76 0.69 0.15 -5.86
CA TYR A 76 0.06 1.42 -5.50
C TYR A 76 0.54 1.90 -4.13
N ILE A 77 0.97 3.16 -4.07
CA ILE A 77 1.53 3.79 -2.87
C ILE A 77 0.80 5.11 -2.65
N GLU A 78 0.27 5.32 -1.45
CA GLU A 78 -0.40 6.59 -1.12
C GLU A 78 0.63 7.68 -0.83
N ILE A 79 0.47 8.82 -1.50
CA ILE A 79 1.19 10.07 -1.17
C ILE A 79 0.39 10.82 -0.11
N TYR A 80 -0.94 10.89 -0.28
CA TYR A 80 -1.89 11.49 0.64
C TYR A 80 -3.07 10.56 0.88
N SER A 81 -3.34 10.25 2.15
CA SER A 81 -4.55 9.53 2.58
C SER A 81 -5.78 10.43 2.50
N LYS A 82 -5.62 11.73 2.79
CA LYS A 82 -6.61 12.80 2.60
C LYS A 82 -5.90 14.04 2.06
N TYR A 83 -5.99 14.25 0.75
CA TYR A 83 -5.34 15.39 0.11
C TYR A 83 -6.04 16.71 0.46
N PRO A 84 -5.28 17.81 0.70
CA PRO A 84 -3.81 17.89 0.78
C PRO A 84 -3.25 17.72 2.21
N ASP A 85 -4.12 17.53 3.21
CA ASP A 85 -3.76 17.75 4.61
C ASP A 85 -3.14 16.54 5.32
N THR A 86 -3.41 15.32 4.85
CA THR A 86 -2.99 14.08 5.51
C THR A 86 -2.16 13.22 4.57
N LEU A 87 -0.89 13.03 4.95
CA LEU A 87 0.07 12.21 4.24
C LEU A 87 -0.32 10.72 4.24
N GLY A 88 0.18 9.98 3.26
CA GLY A 88 -0.03 8.54 3.12
C GLY A 88 0.77 7.71 4.14
N TRP A 89 0.43 6.42 4.20
CA TRP A 89 0.94 5.46 5.20
C TRP A 89 2.47 5.28 5.22
N MET A 90 3.18 5.65 4.15
CA MET A 90 4.65 5.62 4.13
C MET A 90 5.31 6.60 5.11
N HIS A 91 4.63 7.70 5.44
CA HIS A 91 5.17 8.72 6.36
C HIS A 91 5.07 8.27 7.81
N THR A 92 3.92 7.74 8.22
CA THR A 92 3.59 7.43 9.62
C THR A 92 3.78 5.96 9.97
N GLY A 93 3.70 5.06 8.98
CA GLY A 93 3.77 3.62 9.19
C GLY A 93 5.13 3.13 9.69
N SER A 94 5.10 2.08 10.51
CA SER A 94 6.29 1.38 11.03
C SER A 94 6.25 -0.16 10.90
N PRO A 95 5.60 -0.77 9.89
CA PRO A 95 5.65 -2.22 9.73
C PRO A 95 7.07 -2.68 9.39
N ASN A 96 7.34 -3.98 9.59
CA ASN A 96 8.55 -4.61 9.10
C ASN A 96 8.42 -4.93 7.60
N ALA A 97 7.22 -5.32 7.16
CA ALA A 97 6.94 -5.70 5.78
C ALA A 97 5.56 -5.20 5.31
N ILE A 98 5.45 -4.94 4.01
CA ILE A 98 4.17 -4.81 3.32
C ILE A 98 3.91 -6.13 2.61
N LEU A 99 2.80 -6.79 2.92
CA LEU A 99 2.29 -7.89 2.11
C LEU A 99 1.25 -7.35 1.13
N TYR A 100 1.66 -7.29 -0.13
CA TYR A 100 0.84 -6.83 -1.23
C TYR A 100 0.20 -8.01 -1.96
N PHE A 101 -1.09 -8.22 -1.71
CA PHE A 101 -1.87 -9.30 -2.27
C PHE A 101 -2.47 -8.89 -3.60
N THR A 102 -2.17 -9.67 -4.64
CA THR A 102 -2.79 -9.61 -5.96
C THR A 102 -3.51 -10.93 -6.24
N PRO A 103 -4.35 -11.03 -7.29
CA PRO A 103 -5.08 -12.27 -7.57
C PRO A 103 -4.18 -13.48 -7.86
N ARG A 104 -2.94 -13.28 -8.32
CA ARG A 104 -2.03 -14.35 -8.73
C ARG A 104 -0.84 -14.52 -7.81
N SER A 105 -0.53 -13.52 -7.00
CA SER A 105 0.73 -13.45 -6.27
C SER A 105 0.65 -12.58 -5.03
N VAL A 106 1.46 -12.90 -4.02
CA VAL A 106 1.72 -12.04 -2.88
C VAL A 106 3.15 -11.54 -2.95
N TYR A 107 3.32 -10.22 -2.84
CA TYR A 107 4.63 -9.60 -2.77
C TYR A 107 4.96 -9.29 -1.31
N TRP A 108 6.00 -9.92 -0.80
CA TRP A 108 6.60 -9.58 0.48
C TRP A 108 7.61 -8.46 0.26
N ILE A 109 7.27 -7.24 0.67
CA ILE A 109 8.10 -6.06 0.45
C ILE A 109 8.70 -5.60 1.78
N THR A 110 10.02 -5.40 1.84
CA THR A 110 10.68 -4.85 3.02
C THR A 110 10.34 -3.37 3.17
N HIS A 111 9.60 -3.03 4.23
CA HIS A 111 9.06 -1.68 4.44
C HIS A 111 10.15 -0.60 4.47
N SER A 112 11.28 -0.84 5.15
CA SER A 112 12.36 0.15 5.24
C SER A 112 12.98 0.49 3.88
N SER A 113 13.15 -0.50 3.00
CA SER A 113 13.69 -0.27 1.65
C SER A 113 12.70 0.49 0.77
N LEU A 114 11.40 0.17 0.86
CA LEU A 114 10.35 0.87 0.15
C LEU A 114 10.21 2.32 0.65
N LYS A 115 10.15 2.51 1.97
CA LYS A 115 10.06 3.84 2.60
C LYS A 115 11.24 4.73 2.19
N ASN A 116 12.46 4.20 2.17
CA ASN A 116 13.63 4.96 1.73
C ASN A 116 13.46 5.45 0.29
N PHE A 117 13.08 4.57 -0.64
CA PHE A 117 12.83 4.96 -2.03
C PHE A 117 11.69 5.98 -2.15
N CYS A 118 10.55 5.71 -1.52
CA CYS A 118 9.36 6.57 -1.60
C CYS A 118 9.65 7.99 -1.09
N ILE A 119 10.16 8.10 0.13
CA ILE A 119 10.34 9.39 0.82
C ILE A 119 11.51 10.18 0.26
N ASN A 120 12.63 9.52 -0.05
CA ASN A 120 13.85 10.23 -0.43
C ASN A 120 13.96 10.48 -1.93
N GLU A 121 13.28 9.68 -2.76
CA GLU A 121 13.46 9.71 -4.22
C GLU A 121 12.14 9.97 -4.94
N LEU A 122 11.16 9.08 -4.82
CA LEU A 122 9.94 9.14 -5.62
C LEU A 122 9.08 10.36 -5.32
N PHE A 123 8.73 10.58 -4.05
CA PHE A 123 7.81 11.67 -3.68
C PHE A 123 8.45 13.05 -3.89
N ASN A 124 9.76 13.16 -3.67
CA ASN A 124 10.50 14.40 -3.92
C ASN A 124 10.60 14.73 -5.42
N ALA A 125 10.64 13.71 -6.27
CA ALA A 125 10.68 13.92 -7.71
C ALA A 125 9.33 14.42 -8.24
N ILE A 126 8.20 13.95 -7.69
CA ILE A 126 6.85 14.28 -8.17
C ILE A 126 6.52 15.76 -7.90
N PRO A 127 6.30 16.58 -8.94
CA PRO A 127 5.93 17.98 -8.76
C PRO A 127 4.56 18.11 -8.07
N THR A 128 4.47 18.97 -7.05
CA THR A 128 3.21 19.25 -6.35
C THR A 128 2.10 19.75 -7.28
N GLN A 129 2.48 20.48 -8.34
CA GLN A 129 1.56 20.91 -9.39
C GLN A 129 0.84 19.73 -10.05
N TRP A 130 1.49 18.59 -10.27
CA TRP A 130 0.83 17.43 -10.87
C TRP A 130 -0.27 16.85 -9.97
N LEU A 131 -0.08 16.93 -8.65
CA LEU A 131 -1.08 16.47 -7.68
C LEU A 131 -2.28 17.45 -7.63
N ALA A 132 -2.01 18.76 -7.67
CA ALA A 132 -3.04 19.79 -7.77
C ALA A 132 -3.84 19.65 -9.09
N GLU A 133 -3.15 19.47 -10.23
CA GLU A 133 -3.79 19.22 -11.53
C GLU A 133 -4.71 18.00 -11.50
N LEU A 134 -4.28 16.89 -10.89
CA LEU A 134 -5.10 15.68 -10.75
C LEU A 134 -6.37 15.99 -9.94
N TYR A 135 -6.19 16.64 -8.79
CA TYR A 135 -7.25 16.99 -7.85
C TYR A 135 -8.31 17.94 -8.42
N GLU A 136 -7.87 18.98 -9.12
CA GLU A 136 -8.73 20.01 -9.71
C GLU A 136 -9.53 19.45 -10.90
N ASN A 137 -8.86 18.68 -11.76
CA ASN A 137 -9.49 18.10 -12.95
C ASN A 137 -10.41 16.91 -12.63
N LYS A 138 -10.44 16.44 -11.37
CA LYS A 138 -11.22 15.28 -10.90
C LYS A 138 -10.94 14.02 -11.73
N LYS A 139 -9.74 13.91 -12.31
CA LYS A 139 -9.32 12.72 -13.05
C LYS A 139 -8.96 11.62 -12.06
N THR A 140 -9.44 10.41 -12.31
CA THR A 140 -9.08 9.25 -11.49
C THR A 140 -7.65 8.79 -11.73
N ILE A 141 -7.14 8.90 -12.97
CA ILE A 141 -5.79 8.46 -13.32
C ILE A 141 -5.14 9.46 -14.27
N GLN A 142 -3.86 9.75 -14.06
CA GLN A 142 -3.02 10.50 -14.98
C GLN A 142 -1.67 9.81 -15.15
N HIS A 143 -1.35 9.45 -16.39
CA HIS A 143 -0.05 8.94 -16.76
C HIS A 143 0.98 10.08 -16.82
N LYS A 144 2.16 9.88 -16.23
CA LYS A 144 3.27 10.83 -16.26
C LYS A 144 4.59 10.08 -16.46
N LYS A 145 5.56 10.78 -17.05
CA LYS A 145 6.96 10.36 -17.10
C LYS A 145 7.76 11.27 -16.21
N ILE A 146 8.63 10.71 -15.39
CA ILE A 146 9.45 11.45 -14.45
C ILE A 146 10.89 10.97 -14.50
N THR A 147 11.85 11.84 -14.22
CA THR A 147 13.25 11.45 -14.07
C THR A 147 13.58 11.30 -12.59
N ILE A 148 14.04 10.11 -12.19
CA ILE A 148 14.54 9.83 -10.84
C ILE A 148 15.96 9.30 -10.99
N LYS A 149 16.96 10.00 -10.43
CA LYS A 149 18.39 9.64 -10.55
C LYS A 149 18.79 9.23 -11.97
N ASP A 150 18.52 10.13 -12.92
CA ASP A 150 18.82 9.97 -14.35
C ASP A 150 18.08 8.85 -15.10
N SER A 151 17.16 8.15 -14.44
CA SER A 151 16.29 7.14 -15.07
C SER A 151 14.91 7.73 -15.32
N ILE A 152 14.40 7.57 -16.56
CA ILE A 152 13.03 7.92 -16.90
C ILE A 152 12.11 6.78 -16.41
N VAL A 153 11.14 7.14 -15.59
CA VAL A 153 10.16 6.24 -14.98
C VAL A 153 8.78 6.65 -15.44
N ASP A 154 8.03 5.68 -15.97
CA ASP A 154 6.59 5.80 -16.20
C ASP A 154 5.84 5.57 -14.88
N LEU A 155 4.90 6.45 -14.57
CA LEU A 155 4.05 6.34 -13.38
C LEU A 155 2.61 6.71 -13.66
N HIS A 156 1.71 6.13 -12.85
CA HIS A 156 0.31 6.51 -12.82
C HIS A 156 0.02 7.24 -11.52
N LEU A 157 -0.28 8.54 -11.59
CA LEU A 157 -0.91 9.24 -10.48
C LEU A 157 -2.38 8.85 -10.44
N ILE A 158 -2.86 8.43 -9.28
CA ILE A 158 -4.21 7.91 -9.09
C ILE A 158 -4.89 8.69 -7.98
N GLN A 159 -6.13 9.09 -8.24
CA GLN A 159 -7.02 9.72 -7.28
C GLN A 159 -8.22 8.83 -7.02
N SER A 160 -8.47 8.55 -5.74
CA SER A 160 -9.63 7.80 -5.27
C SER A 160 -10.61 8.73 -4.56
N HIS A 161 -11.85 8.74 -5.03
CA HIS A 161 -12.94 9.56 -4.49
C HIS A 161 -13.65 8.81 -3.36
N ASN A 162 -13.37 9.21 -2.12
CA ASN A 162 -13.92 8.58 -0.92
C ASN A 162 -15.11 9.37 -0.36
N LYS A 163 -16.07 8.65 0.22
CA LYS A 163 -17.23 9.26 0.90
C LYS A 163 -17.69 8.41 2.08
N ASP A 164 -17.64 9.00 3.27
CA ASP A 164 -18.27 8.49 4.49
C ASP A 164 -18.59 9.65 5.44
N GLY A 165 -19.88 10.07 5.45
CA GLY A 165 -20.31 11.33 6.07
C GLY A 165 -19.81 12.58 5.34
N ALA A 166 -18.49 12.71 5.18
CA ALA A 166 -17.80 13.71 4.38
C ALA A 166 -17.18 13.08 3.12
N SER A 167 -16.88 13.91 2.11
CA SER A 167 -16.13 13.48 0.91
C SER A 167 -14.68 13.92 1.01
N TRP A 168 -13.76 13.07 0.59
CA TRP A 168 -12.34 13.41 0.50
C TRP A 168 -11.67 12.61 -0.62
N GLU A 169 -10.45 13.01 -0.95
CA GLU A 169 -9.67 12.41 -2.03
C GLU A 169 -8.39 11.81 -1.46
N THR A 170 -8.12 10.56 -1.79
CA THR A 170 -6.80 9.94 -1.60
C THR A 170 -6.03 10.09 -2.90
N ILE A 171 -4.77 10.51 -2.82
CA ILE A 171 -3.89 10.60 -3.99
C ILE A 171 -2.69 9.70 -3.77
N GLY A 172 -2.44 8.82 -4.73
CA GLY A 172 -1.30 7.92 -4.73
C GLY A 172 -0.65 7.81 -6.09
N VAL A 173 0.40 6.99 -6.14
CA VAL A 173 1.16 6.69 -7.34
C VAL A 173 1.30 5.18 -7.47
N SER A 174 1.08 4.66 -8.66
CA SER A 174 1.45 3.27 -8.97
C SER A 174 2.79 3.22 -9.67
N VAL A 175 3.67 2.36 -9.17
CA VAL A 175 5.04 2.17 -9.67
C VAL A 175 5.24 0.70 -9.99
N ALA A 176 5.74 0.40 -11.19
CA ALA A 176 5.98 -0.96 -11.63
C ALA A 176 7.05 -1.67 -10.77
N PHE A 177 6.90 -2.98 -10.56
CA PHE A 177 7.81 -3.73 -9.68
C PHE A 177 9.26 -3.78 -10.18
N ASP A 178 9.47 -3.72 -11.50
CA ASP A 178 10.79 -3.64 -12.12
C ASP A 178 11.49 -2.32 -11.76
N VAL A 179 10.76 -1.20 -11.79
CA VAL A 179 11.24 0.10 -11.32
C VAL A 179 11.62 0.02 -9.85
N LEU A 180 10.74 -0.49 -8.99
CA LEU A 180 11.04 -0.66 -7.56
C LEU A 180 12.33 -1.45 -7.34
N LYS A 181 12.51 -2.56 -8.09
CA LYS A 181 13.72 -3.38 -8.04
C LYS A 181 14.96 -2.60 -8.48
N ASN A 182 14.87 -1.82 -9.55
CA ASN A 182 15.98 -1.00 -10.07
C ASN A 182 16.43 0.08 -9.07
N PHE A 183 15.50 0.59 -8.26
CA PHE A 183 15.78 1.53 -7.17
C PHE A 183 16.11 0.87 -5.82
N GLY A 184 16.37 -0.45 -5.82
CA GLY A 184 16.88 -1.16 -4.65
C GLY A 184 15.82 -1.51 -3.60
N VAL A 185 14.52 -1.40 -3.92
CA VAL A 185 13.45 -1.90 -3.05
C VAL A 185 13.54 -3.41 -2.99
N LYS A 186 13.62 -3.94 -1.76
CA LYS A 186 13.75 -5.38 -1.51
C LYS A 186 12.36 -5.98 -1.41
N PHE A 187 12.05 -6.93 -2.29
CA PHE A 187 10.83 -7.70 -2.21
C PHE A 187 10.99 -9.11 -2.78
N ARG A 188 10.11 -10.02 -2.35
CA ARG A 188 9.96 -11.37 -2.88
C ARG A 188 8.55 -11.55 -3.41
N LYS A 189 8.42 -11.99 -4.66
CA LYS A 189 7.15 -12.44 -5.23
C LYS A 189 6.91 -13.91 -4.86
N ILE A 190 5.70 -14.23 -4.43
CA ILE A 190 5.26 -15.59 -4.08
C ILE A 190 3.99 -15.84 -4.89
N ASP A 191 4.01 -16.77 -5.82
CA ASP A 191 2.83 -17.09 -6.62
C ASP A 191 1.82 -17.87 -5.76
N VAL A 192 0.54 -17.52 -5.90
CA VAL A 192 -0.57 -18.19 -5.22
C VAL A 192 -1.25 -19.08 -6.25
N VAL A 193 -1.20 -20.40 -6.02
CA VAL A 193 -1.81 -21.43 -6.89
C VAL A 193 -3.29 -21.55 -6.59
#